data_AF-A0A1M6HH08-F1
#
_entry.id   AF-A0A1M6HH08-F1
#
_cell.length_a   1.000
_cell.length_b   1.000
_cell.length_c   1.000
_cell.angle_alpha   90.00
_cell.angle_beta   90.00
_cell.angle_gamma   90.00
#
_symmetry.space_group_name_H-M   'P 1'
#
loop_
_entity.id
_entity.type
_entity.pdbx_description
1 polymer ?
#
loop_
_entity_poly.entity_id
_entity_poly.type
_entity_poly.pdbx_seq_one_letter_code
_entity_poly.pdbx_strand_id
1 'polypeptide(L)' 'MTVIIEIKNIGGIWYVNGKRLGHDELTHAEMQALDNFYKELKNINP' A
#
# COMPACT_ATOMS: atom_id res chain seq x y z
N MET A 1 22.07 -0.31 -27.13
CA MET A 1 21.96 -0.93 -25.79
C MET A 1 20.49 -1.13 -25.50
N THR A 2 20.07 -2.36 -25.23
CA THR A 2 18.67 -2.67 -24.88
C THR A 2 18.58 -2.81 -23.37
N VAL A 3 17.71 -2.03 -22.74
CA VAL A 3 17.44 -2.14 -21.29
C VAL A 3 16.23 -3.03 -21.10
N ILE A 4 16.38 -4.10 -20.32
CA ILE A 4 15.26 -4.99 -19.97
C ILE A 4 14.70 -4.51 -18.63
N ILE A 5 13.39 -4.29 -18.59
CA ILE A 5 12.65 -3.95 -17.37
C ILE A 5 11.81 -5.17 -16.98
N GLU A 6 12.02 -5.68 -15.77
CA GLU A 6 11.24 -6.78 -15.22
C GLU A 6 10.12 -6.23 -14.34
N ILE A 7 8.88 -6.61 -14.62
CA ILE A 7 7.70 -6.20 -13.85
C ILE A 7 7.01 -7.45 -13.31
N LYS A 8 6.73 -7.50 -12.00
CA LYS A 8 6.12 -8.65 -11.32
C LYS A 8 5.02 -8.21 -10.37
N ASN A 9 4.00 -9.05 -10.17
CA ASN A 9 3.03 -8.92 -9.08
C ASN A 9 3.14 -10.13 -8.16
N ILE A 10 3.37 -9.90 -6.87
CA ILE A 10 3.48 -10.95 -5.85
C ILE A 10 2.55 -10.56 -4.71
N GLY A 11 1.51 -11.35 -4.46
CA GLY A 11 0.55 -11.10 -3.37
C GLY A 11 -0.19 -9.76 -3.48
N GLY A 12 -0.43 -9.26 -4.69
CA GLY A 12 -1.08 -7.96 -4.92
C GLY A 12 -0.13 -6.76 -4.93
N ILE A 13 1.16 -6.98 -4.64
CA ILE A 13 2.19 -5.94 -4.62
C ILE A 13 2.97 -5.96 -5.95
N TRP A 14 3.14 -4.80 -6.56
CA TRP A 14 3.91 -4.65 -7.79
C TRP A 14 5.40 -4.45 -7.51
N TYR A 15 6.25 -5.01 -8.36
CA TYR A 15 7.71 -4.87 -8.31
C TYR A 15 8.26 -4.52 -9.70
N VAL A 16 9.22 -3.60 -9.76
CA VAL A 16 9.99 -3.26 -10.97
C VAL A 16 11.47 -3.48 -10.69
N ASN A 17 12.11 -4.36 -11.47
CA ASN A 17 13.50 -4.78 -11.29
C ASN A 17 13.80 -5.18 -9.83
N GLY A 18 12.87 -5.94 -9.22
CA GLY A 18 12.95 -6.39 -7.84
C GLY A 18 12.65 -5.32 -6.79
N LYS A 19 12.43 -4.05 -7.17
CA LYS A 19 12.02 -2.98 -6.24
C LYS A 19 10.50 -2.91 -6.16
N ARG A 20 9.96 -2.99 -4.95
CA ARG A 20 8.54 -2.80 -4.69
C ARG A 20 8.09 -1.42 -5.19
N LEU A 21 7.00 -1.40 -5.94
CA LEU A 21 6.26 -0.20 -6.29
C LEU A 21 5.11 -0.03 -5.30
N GLY A 22 5.09 1.12 -4.63
CA GLY A 22 4.13 1.47 -3.58
C GLY A 22 4.78 1.57 -2.20
N HIS A 23 4.02 2.04 -1.23
CA HIS A 23 4.46 2.05 0.17
C HIS A 23 4.60 0.62 0.69
N ASP A 24 5.51 0.43 1.64
CA ASP A 24 5.60 -0.81 2.41
C ASP A 24 4.28 -1.11 3.13
N GLU A 25 4.14 -2.29 3.75
CA GLU A 25 2.99 -2.55 4.61
C GLU A 25 2.74 -1.34 5.52
N LEU A 26 1.47 -0.94 5.68
CA LEU A 26 1.14 0.21 6.51
C LEU A 26 1.80 0.03 7.86
N THR A 27 2.58 1.04 8.26
CA THR A 27 3.17 1.04 9.60
C THR A 27 2.05 0.96 10.63
N HIS A 28 2.38 0.50 11.84
CA HIS A 28 1.40 0.44 12.92
C HIS A 28 0.70 1.80 13.16
N ALA A 29 1.44 2.91 13.00
CA ALA A 29 0.90 4.26 13.11
C ALA A 29 -0.09 4.58 11.99
N GLU A 30 0.22 4.23 10.75
CA GLU A 30 -0.69 4.44 9.61
C GLU A 30 -1.95 3.55 9.72
N MET A 31 -1.82 2.32 10.23
CA MET A 31 -2.98 1.48 10.53
C MET A 31 -3.85 2.07 11.65
N GLN A 32 -3.25 2.61 12.72
CA GLN A 32 -4.00 3.29 13.78
C GLN A 32 -4.72 4.54 13.26
N ALA A 33 -4.05 5.35 12.43
CA ALA A 33 -4.66 6.53 11.82
C ALA A 33 -5.85 6.16 10.93
N LEU A 34 -5.73 5.07 10.16
CA LEU A 34 -6.79 4.56 9.31
C LEU A 34 -7.99 4.04 10.13
N ASP A 35 -7.75 3.31 11.22
CA ASP A 35 -8.80 2.81 12.11
C ASP A 35 -9.57 3.96 12.79
N ASN A 36 -8.88 5.00 13.25
CA ASN A 36 -9.51 6.19 13.81
C ASN A 36 -10.39 6.92 12.78
N PHE A 37 -9.88 7.08 11.56
CA PHE A 37 -10.65 7.67 10.46
C PHE A 37 -11.95 6.89 10.16
N TYR A 38 -11.90 5.56 10.14
CA TYR A 38 -13.11 4.75 9.94
C TYR A 38 -14.12 4.85 11.09
N LYS A 39 -13.64 4.98 12.34
CA LYS A 39 -14.52 5.21 13.50
C LYS A 39 -15.22 6.56 13.43
N GLU A 40 -14.50 7.61 13.05
CA GLU A 40 -15.05 8.94 12.83
C GLU A 40 -16.10 8.92 11.71
N LEU A 41 -15.80 8.29 10.57
CA LEU A 41 -16.77 8.13 9.47
C LEU A 41 -18.03 7.37 9.86
N LYS A 42 -17.92 6.30 10.65
CA LYS A 42 -19.09 5.54 11.13
C LYS A 42 -19.95 6.36 12.07
N ASN A 43 -19.35 7.23 12.88
CA ASN A 43 -20.09 8.13 13.79
C ASN A 43 -20.70 9.33 13.06
N ILE A 44 -20.31 9.60 11.80
CA ILE A 44 -20.88 10.66 10.96
C ILE A 44 -22.19 10.19 10.28
N ASN A 45 -22.49 8.89 10.25
CA ASN A 45 -23.75 8.37 9.72
C ASN A 45 -24.66 7.85 10.86
N PRO A 46 -25.58 8.68 11.39
CA PRO A 46 -26.52 8.30 12.45
C PRO A 46 -27.57 7.27 12.03
#